data_AF-A0A101USH5-F1
#
_entry.id   AF-A0A101USH5-F1
#
_cell.length_a   1.000
_cell.length_b   1.000
_cell.length_c   1.000
_cell.angle_alpha   90.00
_cell.angle_beta   90.00
_cell.angle_gamma   90.00
#
_symmetry.space_group_name_H-M   'P 1'
#
loop_
_entity.id
_entity.type
_entity.pdbx_description
1 polymer ?
#
loop_
_entity_poly.entity_id
_entity_poly.type
_entity_poly.pdbx_seq_one_letter_code
_entity_poly.pdbx_strand_id
1 'polypeptide(L)'
;MTVYDNPHSFPMCVYNRDRALCHRLDVTDAPSLDRCQPTCANIARTDRHADELVQHAQALDKQPASEAVPSPLADRLTRRAGFLRDLADCHERDRIHHQEPIA
;
A
#
# COMPACT_ATOMS: atom_id res chain seq x y z
N MET A 1 13.75 -8.62 15.13
CA MET A 1 12.97 -7.73 14.23
C MET A 1 12.90 -8.43 12.88
N THR A 2 11.72 -8.73 12.38
CA THR A 2 11.53 -9.41 11.09
C THR A 2 10.80 -8.48 10.14
N VAL A 3 11.29 -8.36 8.92
CA VAL A 3 10.68 -7.56 7.87
C VAL A 3 9.94 -8.50 6.92
N TYR A 4 8.69 -8.16 6.62
CA TYR A 4 7.87 -8.89 5.66
C TYR A 4 7.45 -7.96 4.54
N ASP A 5 7.50 -8.41 3.29
CA ASP A 5 6.96 -7.67 2.15
C ASP A 5 5.60 -8.27 1.76
N ASN A 6 4.57 -7.43 1.62
CA ASN A 6 3.30 -7.85 1.05
C ASN A 6 3.11 -7.20 -0.33
N PRO A 7 3.37 -7.95 -1.43
CA PRO A 7 3.25 -7.42 -2.77
C PRO A 7 1.80 -7.07 -3.16
N HIS A 8 0.79 -7.61 -2.46
CA HIS A 8 -0.62 -7.35 -2.77
C HIS A 8 -1.20 -6.12 -2.06
N SER A 9 -0.57 -5.66 -0.98
CA SER A 9 -0.97 -4.40 -0.32
C SER A 9 0.01 -3.26 -0.56
N PHE A 10 1.19 -3.54 -1.13
CA PHE A 10 2.27 -2.60 -1.42
C PHE A 10 2.94 -1.90 -0.20
N PRO A 11 3.07 -2.55 0.99
CA PRO A 11 4.04 -2.15 2.00
C PRO A 11 5.02 -3.27 2.39
N MET A 12 6.17 -2.86 2.93
CA MET A 12 6.94 -3.68 3.86
C MET A 12 6.41 -3.48 5.29
N CYS A 13 6.41 -4.53 6.09
CA CYS A 13 6.05 -4.51 7.51
C CYS A 13 7.30 -4.80 8.35
N VAL A 14 7.76 -3.81 9.11
CA VAL A 14 8.74 -4.00 10.18
C VAL A 14 7.98 -4.50 11.40
N TYR A 15 7.84 -5.82 11.52
CA TYR A 15 6.87 -6.40 12.44
C TYR A 15 7.24 -6.09 13.91
N ASN A 16 6.32 -5.38 14.56
CA ASN A 16 6.26 -5.21 16.00
C ASN A 16 4.84 -5.57 16.47
N ARG A 17 4.73 -6.66 17.24
CA ARG A 17 3.45 -7.24 17.68
C ARG A 17 2.55 -6.21 18.38
N ASP A 18 3.12 -5.39 19.26
CA ASP A 18 2.36 -4.44 20.10
C ASP A 18 1.74 -3.29 19.30
N ARG A 19 2.19 -3.07 18.06
CA ARG A 19 1.78 -1.96 17.19
C ARG A 19 1.12 -2.41 15.89
N ALA A 20 1.12 -3.71 15.61
CA ALA A 20 0.63 -4.26 14.35
C ALA A 20 -0.91 -4.24 14.28
N LEU A 21 -1.47 -3.36 13.45
CA LEU A 21 -2.93 -3.30 13.24
C LEU A 21 -3.52 -4.62 12.70
N CYS A 22 -2.74 -5.37 11.91
CA CYS A 22 -3.14 -6.65 11.35
C CYS A 22 -3.24 -7.78 12.38
N HIS A 23 -2.71 -7.58 13.59
CA HIS A 23 -2.62 -8.61 14.64
C HIS A 23 -3.74 -8.53 15.70
N ARG A 24 -4.68 -7.59 15.58
CA ARG A 24 -5.69 -7.28 16.63
C ARG A 24 -6.61 -8.42 17.07
N LEU A 25 -6.56 -9.62 16.47
CA LEU A 25 -7.51 -10.72 16.72
C LEU A 25 -6.88 -12.12 16.85
N ASP A 26 -5.57 -12.30 16.64
CA ASP A 26 -4.93 -13.63 16.59
C ASP A 26 -3.77 -13.77 17.59
N VAL A 27 -3.49 -14.99 18.06
CA VAL A 27 -2.43 -15.31 19.06
C VAL A 27 -1.12 -15.75 18.38
N THR A 28 -1.03 -15.71 17.05
CA THR A 28 0.13 -16.19 16.28
C THR A 28 1.33 -15.23 16.34
N ASP A 29 2.56 -15.75 16.37
CA ASP A 29 3.78 -14.93 16.45
C ASP A 29 4.23 -14.30 15.11
N ALA A 30 3.36 -14.28 14.09
CA ALA A 30 3.63 -13.73 12.77
C ALA A 30 2.45 -12.88 12.25
N PRO A 31 2.70 -11.82 11.45
CA PRO A 31 1.63 -11.03 10.86
C PRO A 31 0.90 -11.79 9.75
N SER A 32 -0.43 -11.68 9.73
CA SER A 32 -1.22 -12.11 8.57
C SER A 32 -1.13 -11.05 7.47
N LEU A 33 -0.31 -11.31 6.45
CA LEU A 33 -0.01 -10.31 5.41
C LEU A 33 -1.26 -9.91 4.62
N ASP A 34 -2.19 -10.82 4.39
CA ASP A 34 -3.51 -10.57 3.78
C ASP A 34 -4.36 -9.54 4.55
N ARG A 35 -4.07 -9.34 5.84
CA ARG A 35 -4.74 -8.37 6.72
C ARG A 35 -3.96 -7.08 6.93
N CYS A 36 -2.85 -6.87 6.21
CA CYS A 36 -2.04 -5.65 6.32
C CYS A 36 -2.88 -4.40 6.05
N GLN A 37 -2.86 -3.46 7.00
CA GLN A 37 -3.51 -2.17 6.86
C GLN A 37 -2.53 -1.14 6.30
N PRO A 38 -2.87 -0.41 5.23
CA PRO A 38 -1.98 0.59 4.62
C PRO A 38 -1.56 1.75 5.53
N THR A 39 -2.27 1.93 6.66
CA THR A 39 -2.06 2.98 7.68
C THR A 39 -1.45 2.43 8.97
N CYS A 40 -0.98 1.17 8.97
CA CYS A 40 -0.35 0.56 10.13
C CYS A 40 0.97 1.25 10.47
N ALA A 41 1.24 1.49 11.76
CA ALA A 41 2.47 2.15 12.21
C ALA A 41 3.75 1.34 11.92
N ASN A 42 3.63 0.06 11.56
CA ASN A 42 4.75 -0.81 11.25
C ASN A 42 5.10 -0.85 9.76
N ILE A 43 4.42 -0.08 8.90
CA ILE A 43 4.65 -0.14 7.46
C ILE A 43 5.70 0.85 6.99
N ALA A 44 6.46 0.44 5.98
CA ALA A 44 7.32 1.29 5.17
C ALA A 44 7.02 1.03 3.68
N ARG A 45 7.14 2.07 2.85
CA ARG A 45 7.08 1.96 1.40
C ARG A 45 8.42 2.35 0.80
N THR A 46 8.77 1.70 -0.29
CA THR A 46 9.92 2.05 -1.14
C THR A 46 9.42 2.78 -2.36
N ASP A 47 10.34 3.39 -3.11
CA ASP A 47 10.03 3.98 -4.40
C ASP A 47 9.41 2.94 -5.35
N ARG A 48 9.91 1.70 -5.34
CA ARG A 48 9.31 0.58 -6.09
C ARG A 48 7.84 0.35 -5.72
N HIS A 49 7.50 0.42 -4.42
CA HIS A 49 6.11 0.27 -3.99
C HIS A 49 5.23 1.44 -4.46
N ALA A 50 5.76 2.66 -4.48
CA ALA A 50 5.05 3.81 -5.02
C ALA A 50 4.78 3.65 -6.53
N ASP A 51 5.77 3.19 -7.30
CA ASP A 51 5.60 2.89 -8.72
C ASP A 51 4.53 1.82 -8.97
N GLU A 52 4.56 0.74 -8.18
CA GLU A 52 3.57 -0.34 -8.28
C GLU A 52 2.15 0.12 -7.90
N LEU A 53 2.02 0.99 -6.90
CA LEU A 53 0.75 1.63 -6.54
C LEU A 53 0.18 2.44 -7.71
N VAL A 54 1.02 3.23 -8.39
CA VAL A 54 0.62 4.03 -9.55
C VAL A 54 0.22 3.13 -10.73
N GLN A 55 1.02 2.12 -11.03
CA GLN A 55 0.72 1.16 -12.11
C GLN A 55 -0.60 0.43 -11.86
N HIS A 56 -0.84 0.01 -10.60
CA HIS A 56 -2.06 -0.68 -10.24
C HIS A 56 -3.29 0.25 -10.30
N ALA A 57 -3.14 1.52 -9.88
CA ALA A 57 -4.20 2.52 -10.04
C ALA A 57 -4.58 2.72 -11.51
N GLN A 58 -3.58 2.86 -12.39
CA GLN A 58 -3.81 2.99 -13.84
C GLN A 58 -4.49 1.76 -14.45
N ALA A 59 -4.17 0.56 -13.97
CA ALA A 59 -4.83 -0.67 -14.41
C ALA A 59 -6.30 -0.72 -13.98
N LEU A 60 -6.62 -0.21 -12.79
CA LEU A 60 -8.00 -0.12 -12.30
C LEU A 60 -8.82 0.91 -13.08
N ASP A 61 -8.24 2.06 -13.49
CA ASP A 61 -8.96 3.08 -14.25
C ASP A 61 -9.42 2.62 -15.65
N LYS A 62 -8.75 1.62 -16.22
CA LYS A 62 -9.12 1.06 -17.53
C LYS A 62 -10.37 0.18 -17.47
N GLN A 63 -10.74 -0.31 -16.29
CA GLN A 63 -11.83 -1.26 -16.12
C GLN A 63 -13.23 -0.61 -16.14
N PRO A 64 -13.48 0.54 -15.48
CA PRO A 64 -14.77 1.25 -15.52
C PRO A 64 -15.28 1.59 -16.93
N ALA A 65 -14.39 1.73 -17.91
CA ALA A 65 -14.76 2.06 -19.29
C ALA A 65 -15.40 0.89 -20.07
N SER A 66 -15.42 -0.32 -19.49
CA SER A 66 -16.07 -1.47 -20.11
C SER A 66 -17.58 -1.42 -19.89
N GLU A 67 -18.36 -1.56 -20.96
CA GLU A 67 -19.83 -1.67 -20.92
C GLU A 67 -20.33 -2.82 -20.02
N ALA A 68 -19.48 -3.81 -19.73
CA ALA A 68 -19.81 -4.95 -18.87
C ALA A 68 -19.71 -4.65 -17.36
N VAL A 69 -19.21 -3.49 -16.95
CA VAL A 69 -19.02 -3.14 -15.53
C VAL A 69 -20.22 -2.35 -15.00
N PRO A 70 -20.99 -2.89 -14.02
CA PRO A 70 -22.09 -2.15 -13.41
C PRO A 70 -21.60 -0.88 -12.71
N SER A 71 -22.38 0.22 -12.77
CA SER A 71 -21.98 1.51 -12.17
C SER A 71 -21.49 1.43 -10.72
N PRO A 72 -22.12 0.66 -9.79
CA PRO A 72 -21.61 0.55 -8.43
C PRO A 72 -20.21 -0.06 -8.34
N LEU A 73 -19.86 -0.97 -9.26
CA LEU A 73 -18.54 -1.56 -9.34
C LEU A 73 -17.54 -0.58 -9.97
N ALA A 74 -17.94 0.14 -11.02
CA ALA A 74 -17.14 1.22 -11.60
C ALA A 74 -16.74 2.26 -10.54
N ASP A 75 -17.68 2.70 -9.71
CA ASP A 75 -17.41 3.65 -8.61
C ASP A 75 -16.40 3.09 -7.60
N ARG A 76 -16.51 1.81 -7.24
CA ARG A 76 -15.57 1.15 -6.32
C ARG A 76 -14.17 1.08 -6.91
N LEU A 77 -14.06 0.74 -8.19
CA LEU A 77 -12.78 0.68 -8.90
C LEU A 77 -12.12 2.06 -8.95
N THR A 78 -12.88 3.11 -9.30
CA THR A 78 -12.41 4.50 -9.31
C THR A 78 -11.94 4.96 -7.93
N ARG A 79 -12.72 4.69 -6.87
CA ARG A 79 -12.32 5.03 -5.49
C ARG A 79 -11.06 4.27 -5.07
N ARG A 80 -10.94 2.99 -5.43
CA ARG A 80 -9.76 2.20 -5.14
C ARG A 80 -8.52 2.74 -5.86
N ALA A 81 -8.65 3.10 -7.13
CA ALA A 81 -7.57 3.74 -7.88
C ALA A 81 -7.14 5.07 -7.23
N GLY A 82 -8.10 5.91 -6.83
CA GLY A 82 -7.86 7.13 -6.05
C GLY A 82 -7.04 6.89 -4.80
N PHE A 83 -7.49 5.95 -3.96
CA PHE A 83 -6.80 5.59 -2.73
C PHE A 83 -5.35 5.10 -2.95
N LEU A 84 -5.09 4.37 -4.03
CA LEU A 84 -3.72 3.91 -4.34
C LEU A 84 -2.81 5.07 -4.77
N ARG A 85 -3.35 6.04 -5.53
CA ARG A 85 -2.61 7.27 -5.86
C ARG A 85 -2.31 8.07 -4.60
N ASP A 86 -3.28 8.22 -3.70
CA ASP A 86 -3.06 8.93 -2.43
C ASP A 86 -1.90 8.31 -1.62
N LEU A 87 -1.80 6.97 -1.60
CA LEU A 87 -0.70 6.28 -0.93
C LEU A 87 0.66 6.53 -1.60
N ALA A 88 0.71 6.56 -2.93
CA ALA A 88 1.92 6.88 -3.69
C ALA A 88 2.32 8.35 -3.47
N ASP A 89 1.36 9.27 -3.50
CA ASP A 89 1.58 10.69 -3.26
C ASP A 89 2.07 10.97 -1.83
N CYS A 90 1.53 10.24 -0.84
CA CYS A 90 2.06 10.28 0.53
C CYS A 90 3.52 9.85 0.57
N HIS A 91 3.87 8.75 -0.10
CA HIS A 91 5.27 8.30 -0.18
C HIS A 91 6.17 9.34 -0.83
N GLU A 92 5.78 9.89 -1.99
CA GLU A 92 6.59 10.90 -2.68
C GLU A 92 6.81 12.17 -1.86
N ARG A 93 5.82 12.58 -1.06
CA ARG A 93 5.98 13.73 -0.14
C ARG A 93 6.89 13.44 1.04
N ASP A 94 6.80 12.23 1.58
CA ASP A 94 7.45 11.87 2.84
C ASP A 94 8.79 11.15 2.64
N ARG A 95 9.16 10.81 1.39
CA ARG A 95 10.39 10.06 1.11
C ARG A 95 11.63 10.85 1.51
N ILE A 96 12.60 10.11 2.06
CA ILE A 96 13.89 10.68 2.46
C ILE A 96 14.77 10.79 1.24
N HIS A 97 15.20 12.02 0.93
CA HIS A 97 16.23 12.26 -0.07
C HIS A 97 17.61 12.27 0.59
N HIS A 98 18.47 11.32 0.23
CA HIS A 98 19.89 11.42 0.56
C HIS A 98 20.52 12.49 -0.31
N GLN A 99 20.87 13.65 0.26
CA GLN A 99 21.79 14.58 -0.37
C GLN A 99 23.22 14.10 -0.09
N GLU A 100 24.01 13.84 -1.13
CA GLU A 100 25.45 13.69 -0.95
C GLU A 100 26.03 14.99 -0.39
N PRO A 101 26.87 14.95 0.67
CA PRO A 101 27.56 16.13 1.14
C PRO A 101 28.45 16.65 0.01
N ILE A 102 28.28 17.92 -0.37
CA ILE A 102 29.20 18.60 -1.27
C ILE A 102 30.54 18.67 -0.53
N ALA A 103 31.55 17.97 -1.05
CA ALA A 103 32.92 17.95 -0.54
C ALA A 103 33.64 19.29 -0.73
#